data_AF-A0A1L6RB13-F1
#
_entry.id   AF-A0A1L6RB13-F1
#
_cell.length_a   1.000
_cell.length_b   1.000
_cell.length_c   1.000
_cell.angle_alpha   90.00
_cell.angle_beta   90.00
_cell.angle_gamma   90.00
#
_symmetry.space_group_name_H-M   'P 1'
#
loop_
_entity.id
_entity.type
_entity.pdbx_description
1 polymer ?
#
loop_
_entity_poly.entity_id
_entity_poly.type
_entity_poly.pdbx_seq_one_letter_code
_entity_poly.pdbx_strand_id
1 'polypeptide(L)'
;MELQLKELKQDELIDFWNLAFSNPNAEWTKWNGPYFHDKLPEKQAFINLNQDNKYLQNPLRKIIWVDNQMIGMVSAYDRYGISLL
;
A
#
# COMPACT_ATOMS: atom_id res chain seq x y z
N MET A 1 -1.12 21.25 -8.92
CA MET A 1 -0.91 20.33 -7.80
C MET A 1 -2.25 19.99 -7.21
N GLU A 2 -2.79 18.86 -7.63
CA GLU A 2 -3.99 18.23 -7.09
C GLU A 2 -3.58 17.01 -6.25
N LEU A 3 -4.04 16.94 -5.01
CA LEU A 3 -3.83 15.82 -4.09
C LEU A 3 -5.15 15.10 -3.86
N GLN A 4 -5.16 13.78 -4.04
CA GLN A 4 -6.34 12.95 -3.78
C GLN A 4 -5.96 11.73 -2.94
N LEU A 5 -6.84 11.36 -2.00
CA LEU A 5 -6.75 10.14 -1.22
C LEU A 5 -7.92 9.22 -1.62
N LYS A 6 -7.61 8.06 -2.19
CA LYS A 6 -8.62 7.12 -2.72
C LYS A 6 -8.38 5.73 -2.19
N GLU A 7 -9.44 4.92 -2.07
CA GLU A 7 -9.27 3.49 -1.81
C GLU A 7 -8.62 2.84 -3.03
N LEU A 8 -7.78 1.82 -2.77
CA LEU A 8 -7.20 1.01 -3.83
C LEU A 8 -8.32 0.24 -4.54
N LYS A 9 -8.36 0.35 -5.87
CA LYS A 9 -9.30 -0.42 -6.70
C LYS A 9 -8.66 -1.69 -7.24
N GLN A 10 -9.51 -2.59 -7.72
CA GLN A 10 -9.10 -3.89 -8.22
C GLN A 10 -8.19 -3.79 -9.46
N ASP A 11 -8.51 -2.89 -10.38
CA ASP A 11 -7.75 -2.61 -11.60
C ASP A 11 -6.39 -1.94 -11.32
N GLU A 12 -6.19 -1.41 -10.12
CA GLU A 12 -4.97 -0.72 -9.68
C GLU A 12 -4.00 -1.63 -8.89
N LEU A 13 -4.37 -2.89 -8.61
CA LEU A 13 -3.60 -3.81 -7.76
C LEU A 13 -2.18 -4.06 -8.27
N ILE A 14 -2.02 -4.21 -9.58
CA ILE A 14 -0.71 -4.47 -10.20
C ILE A 14 0.19 -3.24 -10.06
N ASP A 15 -0.35 -2.05 -10.33
CA ASP A 15 0.40 -0.79 -10.27
C ASP A 15 0.82 -0.48 -8.84
N PHE A 16 -0.09 -0.66 -7.89
CA PHE A 16 0.24 -0.49 -6.47
C PHE A 16 1.29 -1.49 -5.99
N TRP A 17 1.18 -2.78 -6.39
CA TRP A 17 2.19 -3.76 -6.02
C TRP A 17 3.56 -3.39 -6.59
N ASN A 18 3.60 -2.93 -7.85
CA ASN A 18 4.84 -2.50 -8.47
C ASN A 18 5.45 -1.31 -7.70
N LEU A 19 4.64 -0.32 -7.33
CA LEU A 19 5.07 0.84 -6.57
C LEU A 19 5.61 0.47 -5.18
N ALA A 20 4.85 -0.32 -4.41
CA ALA A 20 5.12 -0.54 -2.99
C ALA A 20 6.10 -1.71 -2.73
N PHE A 21 6.06 -2.78 -3.54
CA PHE A 21 6.65 -4.07 -3.17
C PHE A 21 7.61 -4.67 -4.20
N SER A 22 7.66 -4.18 -5.44
CA SER A 22 8.53 -4.77 -6.48
C SER A 22 10.02 -4.57 -6.23
N ASN A 23 10.39 -3.52 -5.51
CA ASN A 23 11.77 -3.29 -5.10
C ASN A 23 12.01 -3.93 -3.72
N PRO A 24 12.80 -5.02 -3.64
CA PRO A 24 13.10 -5.66 -2.36
C PRO A 24 13.91 -4.77 -1.40
N ASN A 25 14.53 -3.70 -1.93
CA ASN A 25 15.26 -2.69 -1.16
C ASN A 25 14.51 -1.35 -1.11
N ALA A 26 13.17 -1.35 -1.17
CA ALA A 26 12.38 -0.12 -1.12
C ALA A 26 12.69 0.68 0.16
N GLU A 27 12.93 1.99 0.02
CA GLU A 27 13.39 2.85 1.12
C GLU A 27 12.44 2.88 2.31
N TRP A 28 11.12 2.80 2.07
CA TRP A 28 10.12 2.80 3.14
C TRP A 28 10.32 1.63 4.12
N THR A 29 10.89 0.51 3.68
CA THR A 29 11.14 -0.67 4.52
C THR A 29 12.12 -0.40 5.65
N LYS A 30 12.99 0.63 5.51
CA LYS A 30 13.93 1.08 6.56
C LYS A 30 13.23 1.76 7.73
N TRP A 31 11.98 2.21 7.53
CA TRP A 31 11.18 2.87 8.55
C TRP A 31 10.29 1.89 9.32
N ASN A 32 10.29 0.60 8.93
CA ASN A 32 9.66 -0.44 9.72
C ASN A 32 10.36 -0.56 11.08
N GLY A 33 9.57 -0.72 12.15
CA GLY A 33 10.13 -1.00 13.46
C GLY A 33 11.01 -2.26 13.44
N PRO A 34 12.07 -2.34 14.26
CA PRO A 34 13.08 -3.41 14.19
C PRO A 34 12.54 -4.82 14.49
N TYR A 35 11.28 -4.93 14.92
CA TYR A 35 10.57 -6.17 15.21
C TYR A 35 9.68 -6.66 14.06
N PHE A 36 9.49 -5.86 13.02
CA PHE A 36 8.78 -6.27 11.81
C PHE A 36 9.75 -7.03 10.89
N HIS A 37 9.72 -8.35 10.97
CA HIS A 37 10.40 -9.25 10.03
C HIS A 37 9.54 -9.45 8.77
N ASP A 38 9.04 -8.35 8.21
CA ASP A 38 8.00 -8.41 7.19
C ASP A 38 8.57 -8.92 5.87
N LYS A 39 8.06 -10.07 5.44
CA LYS A 39 8.18 -10.49 4.04
C LYS A 39 7.22 -9.63 3.21
N LEU A 40 7.73 -8.98 2.18
CA LEU A 40 6.89 -8.25 1.24
C LEU A 40 5.90 -9.21 0.55
N PRO A 41 4.66 -8.78 0.25
CA PRO A 41 3.68 -9.63 -0.40
C PRO A 41 4.18 -10.14 -1.76
N GLU A 42 4.02 -11.43 -2.04
CA GLU A 42 4.27 -11.97 -3.37
C GLU A 42 3.21 -11.45 -4.36
N LYS A 43 3.65 -11.04 -5.55
CA LYS A 43 2.76 -10.44 -6.57
C LYS A 43 1.55 -11.32 -6.87
N GLN A 44 1.77 -12.61 -7.09
CA GLN A 44 0.72 -13.55 -7.50
C GLN A 44 -0.36 -13.70 -6.43
N ALA A 45 0.03 -13.73 -5.15
CA ALA A 45 -0.90 -13.76 -4.03
C ALA A 45 -1.62 -12.42 -3.89
N PHE A 46 -0.90 -11.31 -4.00
CA PHE A 46 -1.46 -9.96 -3.83
C PHE A 46 -2.56 -9.62 -4.84
N ILE A 47 -2.41 -10.01 -6.11
CA ILE A 47 -3.38 -9.72 -7.17
C ILE A 47 -4.50 -10.77 -7.28
N ASN A 48 -4.45 -11.83 -6.48
CA ASN A 48 -5.44 -12.91 -6.52
C ASN A 48 -6.73 -12.49 -5.79
N LEU A 49 -7.78 -12.22 -6.56
CA LEU A 49 -9.08 -11.77 -6.05
C LEU A 49 -9.86 -12.82 -5.27
N ASN A 50 -9.47 -14.10 -5.38
CA ASN A 50 -10.03 -15.18 -4.57
C ASN A 50 -9.40 -15.23 -3.17
N GLN A 51 -8.37 -14.42 -2.90
CA GLN A 51 -7.75 -14.29 -1.59
C GLN A 51 -8.16 -12.96 -0.95
N ASP A 52 -8.25 -12.95 0.37
CA ASP A 52 -8.52 -11.72 1.12
C ASP A 52 -7.32 -10.77 0.97
N ASN A 53 -7.56 -9.61 0.35
CA ASN A 53 -6.56 -8.57 0.20
C ASN A 53 -6.91 -7.38 1.10
N LYS A 54 -6.24 -7.29 2.25
CA LYS A 54 -6.42 -6.23 3.25
C LYS A 54 -6.18 -4.79 2.73
N TYR A 55 -5.62 -4.61 1.54
CA TYR A 55 -5.38 -3.31 0.92
C TYR A 55 -6.53 -2.87 0.01
N LEU A 56 -7.23 -3.82 -0.62
CA LEU A 56 -8.29 -3.57 -1.59
C LEU A 56 -9.55 -3.06 -0.87
N GLN A 57 -10.14 -1.97 -1.36
CA GLN A 57 -11.42 -1.41 -0.86
C GLN A 57 -11.45 -1.23 0.68
N ASN A 58 -10.31 -0.90 1.27
CA ASN A 58 -10.17 -0.75 2.71
C ASN A 58 -10.35 0.73 3.12
N PRO A 59 -11.36 1.08 3.95
CA PRO A 59 -11.62 2.47 4.32
C PRO A 59 -10.48 3.12 5.14
N LEU A 60 -9.63 2.32 5.78
CA LEU A 60 -8.50 2.77 6.58
C LEU A 60 -7.18 2.83 5.78
N ARG A 61 -7.19 2.52 4.48
CA ARG A 61 -6.01 2.57 3.61
C ARG A 61 -6.32 3.40 2.37
N LYS A 62 -5.60 4.49 2.21
CA LYS A 62 -5.80 5.40 1.08
C LYS A 62 -4.53 5.52 0.26
N ILE A 63 -4.65 5.28 -1.04
CA ILE A 63 -3.62 5.56 -2.03
C ILE A 63 -3.51 7.07 -2.19
N ILE A 64 -2.27 7.55 -2.18
CA ILE A 64 -1.91 8.95 -2.37
C ILE A 64 -1.71 9.18 -3.87
N TRP A 65 -2.51 10.08 -4.42
CA TRP A 65 -2.40 10.52 -5.81
C TRP A 65 -2.00 11.99 -5.85
N VAL A 66 -0.98 12.32 -6.65
CA VAL A 66 -0.56 13.70 -6.93
C VAL A 66 -0.55 13.90 -8.43
N ASP A 67 -1.33 14.87 -8.93
CA ASP A 67 -1.43 15.19 -10.37
C ASP A 67 -1.63 13.92 -11.23
N ASN A 68 -2.61 13.08 -10.84
CA ASN A 68 -2.97 11.79 -11.44
C ASN A 68 -1.89 10.68 -11.37
N GLN A 69 -0.82 10.87 -10.62
CA GLN A 69 0.20 9.84 -10.38
C GLN A 69 0.02 9.19 -9.01
N MET A 70 0.03 7.86 -8.97
CA MET A 70 0.09 7.08 -7.74
C MET A 70 1.49 7.19 -7.12
N ILE A 71 1.61 7.65 -5.87
CA ILE A 71 2.92 7.89 -5.22
C ILE A 71 3.13 7.14 -3.89
N GLY A 72 2.08 6.55 -3.32
CA GLY A 72 2.19 5.74 -2.11
C GLY A 72 0.84 5.48 -1.46
N MET A 73 0.84 5.11 -0.19
CA MET A 73 -0.33 4.84 0.62
C MET A 73 -0.19 5.40 2.03
N VAL A 74 -1.29 5.88 2.59
CA VAL A 74 -1.41 6.16 4.02
C VAL A 74 -2.42 5.19 4.64
N SER A 75 -2.14 4.77 5.87
CA SER A 75 -3.01 3.89 6.63
C SER A 75 -3.28 4.46 8.03
N ALA A 76 -4.50 4.28 8.51
CA ALA A 76 -4.89 4.63 9.87
C ALA A 76 -5.08 3.35 10.69
N TYR A 77 -4.64 3.37 11.95
CA TYR A 77 -4.89 2.31 12.91
C TYR A 77 -5.74 2.86 14.07
N ASP A 78 -6.85 2.20 14.36
CA ASP A 78 -7.93 2.69 15.23
C ASP A 78 -7.53 2.96 16.68
N ARG A 79 -6.39 2.42 17.13
CA ARG A 79 -5.97 2.57 18.53
C ARG A 79 -4.99 3.70 18.80
N TYR A 80 -3.91 3.94 18.03
CA TYR A 80 -2.91 4.97 18.40
C TYR A 80 -1.98 5.51 17.26
N GLY A 81 -2.33 5.47 15.96
CA GLY A 81 -1.43 6.10 14.97
C GLY A 81 -1.77 5.99 13.48
N ILE A 82 -1.13 6.86 12.69
CA ILE A 82 -1.10 6.88 11.23
C ILE A 82 0.23 6.26 10.78
N SER A 83 0.22 5.37 9.80
CA SER A 83 1.42 4.79 9.19
C SER A 83 1.45 5.07 7.68
N LEU A 84 2.60 5.49 7.17
CA LEU A 84 2.86 5.77 5.75
C LEU A 84 3.60 4.59 5.11
N LEU A 85 3.14 4.14 3.96
CA LEU A 85 3.74 3.08 3.14
C LEU A 85 3.95 3.56 1.70
#